data_AF-A0A934EF89-F1
#
_entry.id   AF-A0A934EF89-F1
#
_cell.length_a   1.000
_cell.length_b   1.000
_cell.length_c   1.000
_cell.angle_alpha   90.00
_cell.angle_beta   90.00
_cell.angle_gamma   90.00
#
_symmetry.space_group_name_H-M   'P 1'
#
loop_
_entity.id
_entity.type
_entity.pdbx_description
1 polymer ?
#
loop_
_entity_poly.entity_id
_entity_poly.type
_entity_poly.pdbx_seq_one_letter_code
_entity_poly.pdbx_strand_id
1 'polypeptide(L)' 'MVGQCHYLEGNKFAARRIDYAKKLLGKVGIDPARVEMYNLSAAMGPKWADMCTNFTEKIRKMGPSPIWFATHKDQ' A
#
# COMPACT_ATOMS: atom_id res chain seq x y z
N MET A 1 10.34 -3.65 -11.86
CA MET A 1 10.86 -2.26 -11.81
C MET A 1 9.97 -1.34 -12.63
N VAL A 2 9.99 -0.02 -12.41
CA VAL A 2 9.22 0.93 -13.23
C VAL A 2 9.64 0.78 -14.70
N GLY A 3 8.67 0.72 -15.62
CA GLY A 3 8.93 0.49 -17.06
C GLY A 3 9.25 -0.96 -17.45
N GLN A 4 9.44 -1.88 -16.51
CA GLN A 4 9.62 -3.32 -16.77
C GLN A 4 8.27 -4.07 -16.72
N CYS A 5 7.16 -3.39 -17.01
CA CYS A 5 5.87 -4.06 -17.07
C CYS A 5 5.83 -4.90 -18.34
N HIS A 6 5.33 -6.14 -18.27
CA HIS A 6 5.13 -6.98 -19.45
C HIS A 6 4.23 -6.28 -20.49
N TYR A 7 3.29 -5.47 -20.01
CA TYR A 7 2.38 -4.65 -20.82
C TYR A 7 2.83 -3.18 -20.91
N LEU A 8 4.15 -2.94 -20.89
CA LEU A 8 4.83 -1.65 -21.08
C LEU A 8 4.59 -0.62 -19.96
N GLU A 9 3.36 -0.14 -19.80
CA GLU A 9 3.05 1.05 -19.00
C GLU A 9 2.14 0.79 -17.79
N GLY A 10 1.60 -0.43 -17.65
CA GLY A 10 0.63 -0.75 -16.60
C GLY A 10 1.11 -0.39 -15.18
N ASN A 11 2.40 -0.60 -14.89
CA ASN A 11 2.97 -0.22 -13.59
C ASN A 11 3.07 1.31 -13.38
N LYS A 12 3.25 2.12 -14.43
CA LYS A 12 3.24 3.58 -14.35
C LYS A 12 1.84 4.08 -14.01
N PHE A 13 0.80 3.50 -14.63
CA PHE A 13 -0.58 3.85 -14.33
C PHE A 13 -0.99 3.42 -12.93
N ALA A 14 -0.56 2.24 -12.49
CA ALA A 14 -0.76 1.78 -11.11
C ALA A 14 -0.12 2.75 -10.10
N ALA A 15 1.11 3.21 -10.34
CA ALA A 15 1.78 4.19 -9.48
C ALA A 15 0.99 5.49 -9.36
N ARG A 16 0.51 6.05 -10.50
CA ARG A 16 -0.35 7.25 -10.50
C ARG A 16 -1.64 7.05 -9.70
N ARG A 17 -2.26 5.87 -9.81
CA ARG A 17 -3.48 5.53 -9.04
C ARG A 17 -3.20 5.44 -7.55
N ILE A 18 -2.07 4.89 -7.15
CA ILE A 18 -1.66 4.79 -5.74
C ILE A 18 -1.37 6.18 -5.17
N ASP A 19 -0.69 7.06 -5.91
CA ASP A 19 -0.47 8.44 -5.50
C ASP A 19 -1.79 9.20 -5.32
N TYR A 20 -2.75 9.00 -6.22
CA TYR A 20 -4.08 9.57 -6.09
C TYR A 20 -4.83 9.00 -4.89
N ALA A 21 -4.78 7.69 -4.66
CA ALA A 21 -5.38 7.05 -3.51
C ALA A 21 -4.80 7.58 -2.19
N LYS A 22 -3.47 7.74 -2.08
CA LYS A 22 -2.80 8.35 -0.92
C LYS A 22 -3.36 9.74 -0.62
N LYS A 23 -3.58 10.58 -1.64
CA LYS A 23 -4.21 11.91 -1.47
C LYS A 23 -5.66 11.80 -0.98
N LEU A 24 -6.45 10.87 -1.54
CA LEU A 24 -7.83 10.66 -1.11
C LEU A 24 -7.93 10.18 0.35
N LEU A 25 -7.09 9.23 0.74
CA LEU A 25 -7.01 8.73 2.12
C LEU A 25 -6.76 9.88 3.10
N GLY A 26 -5.77 10.73 2.80
CA GLY A 26 -5.49 11.91 3.61
C GLY A 26 -6.68 12.86 3.74
N LYS A 27 -7.46 13.06 2.67
CA LYS A 27 -8.66 13.91 2.70
C LYS A 27 -9.77 13.37 3.60
N VAL A 28 -9.87 12.06 3.76
CA VAL A 28 -10.90 11.40 4.59
C VAL A 28 -10.39 11.02 5.98
N GLY A 29 -9.22 11.54 6.39
CA GLY A 29 -8.66 11.31 7.73
C GLY A 29 -8.03 9.92 7.92
N ILE A 30 -7.71 9.21 6.83
CA ILE A 30 -6.98 7.94 6.89
C ILE A 30 -5.53 8.22 6.53
N ASP A 31 -4.61 7.77 7.40
CA ASP A 31 -3.17 7.96 7.16
C ASP A 31 -2.75 7.35 5.79
N PRO A 32 -2.22 8.16 4.85
CA PRO A 32 -1.77 7.70 3.54
C PRO A 32 -0.68 6.62 3.58
N ALA A 33 0.07 6.52 4.69
CA ALA A 33 1.08 5.48 4.88
C ALA A 33 0.49 4.06 4.97
N ARG A 34 -0.84 3.92 5.07
CA ARG A 34 -1.56 2.63 5.07
C ARG A 34 -1.64 1.95 3.70
N VAL A 35 -1.22 2.61 2.62
CA VAL A 35 -1.13 2.03 1.28
C VAL A 35 0.27 2.30 0.70
N GLU A 36 0.87 1.30 0.08
CA GLU A 36 2.16 1.44 -0.62
C GLU A 36 2.22 0.56 -1.87
N MET A 37 2.99 1.00 -2.86
CA MET A 37 3.26 0.21 -4.07
C MET A 37 4.74 -0.17 -4.13
N TYR A 38 4.99 -1.45 -4.36
CA TYR A 38 6.33 -1.99 -4.57
C TYR A 38 6.44 -2.61 -5.97
N ASN A 39 7.59 -2.43 -6.61
CA ASN A 39 7.87 -3.04 -7.91
C ASN A 39 8.88 -4.19 -7.73
N LEU A 40 8.48 -5.40 -8.12
CA LEU A 40 9.27 -6.63 -8.00
C LEU A 40 9.32 -7.36 -9.35
N SER A 41 10.39 -8.11 -9.60
CA SER A 41 10.41 -9.14 -10.64
C SER A 41 10.09 -10.51 -10.05
N ALA A 42 9.76 -11.50 -10.88
CA ALA A 42 9.47 -12.87 -10.44
C ALA A 42 10.62 -13.51 -9.63
N ALA A 43 11.87 -13.12 -9.89
CA ALA A 43 13.05 -13.64 -9.19
C ALA A 43 13.33 -13.02 -7.81
N MET A 44 12.55 -12.02 -7.35
CA MET A 44 12.84 -11.27 -6.12
C MET A 44 12.13 -11.84 -4.86
N GLY A 45 12.13 -13.16 -4.71
CA GLY A 45 11.43 -13.86 -3.61
C GLY A 45 11.81 -13.37 -2.21
N PRO A 46 13.10 -13.36 -1.81
CA PRO A 46 13.51 -12.88 -0.48
C PRO A 46 13.11 -11.43 -0.22
N LYS A 47 13.29 -10.55 -1.22
CA LYS A 47 12.92 -9.13 -1.10
C LYS A 47 11.41 -8.92 -0.96
N TRP A 48 10.60 -9.78 -1.59
CA TRP A 48 9.15 -9.78 -1.40
C TRP A 48 8.79 -10.11 0.05
N ALA A 49 9.40 -11.15 0.63
CA ALA A 49 9.15 -11.55 2.01
C ALA A 49 9.51 -10.41 2.99
N ASP A 50 10.67 -9.78 2.81
CA ASP A 50 11.09 -8.64 3.64
C ASP A 50 10.10 -7.47 3.57
N MET A 51 9.62 -7.13 2.37
CA MET A 51 8.64 -6.04 2.21
C MET A 51 7.30 -6.36 2.85
N CYS A 52 6.81 -7.60 2.72
CA CYS A 52 5.59 -8.04 3.40
C CYS A 52 5.72 -7.96 4.92
N THR A 53 6.85 -8.42 5.48
CA THR A 53 7.13 -8.34 6.91
C THR A 53 7.17 -6.89 7.38
N ASN A 54 8.02 -6.06 6.75
CA ASN A 54 8.21 -4.66 7.13
C ASN A 54 6.93 -3.83 7.00
N PHE A 55 6.15 -4.04 5.93
CA PHE A 55 4.89 -3.33 5.75
C PHE A 55 3.84 -3.78 6.77
N THR A 56 3.78 -5.09 7.08
CA THR A 56 2.90 -5.61 8.14
C THR A 56 3.24 -5.00 9.49
N GLU A 57 4.52 -4.95 9.85
CA GLU A 57 4.98 -4.33 11.10
C GLU A 57 4.65 -2.85 11.16
N LYS A 58 4.86 -2.12 10.06
CA LYS A 58 4.46 -0.72 9.93
C LYS A 58 2.97 -0.55 10.24
N ILE A 59 2.09 -1.33 9.60
CA ILE A 59 0.64 -1.24 9.82
C ILE A 59 0.26 -1.61 11.25
N ARG A 60 0.90 -2.63 11.85
CA ARG A 60 0.68 -3.00 13.26
C ARG A 60 1.03 -1.86 14.20
N LYS A 61 2.16 -1.18 14.00
CA LYS A 61 2.59 -0.01 14.79
C LYS A 61 1.63 1.17 14.66
N MET A 62 0.94 1.31 13.52
CA MET A 62 -0.07 2.34 13.30
C MET A 62 -1.42 2.03 13.97
N GLY A 63 -1.62 0.80 14.46
CA GLY A 63 -2.88 0.37 15.08
C GLY A 63 -4.05 0.21 14.09
N PRO A 64 -5.25 -0.13 14.61
CA PRO A 64 -6.45 -0.28 13.80
C PRO A 64 -6.77 0.96 12.98
N SER A 65 -7.41 0.78 11.82
CA SER A 65 -7.80 1.92 10.98
C SER A 65 -8.98 2.67 11.59
N PRO A 66 -9.15 3.98 11.28
CA PRO A 66 -10.35 4.72 11.67
C PRO A 66 -11.66 4.07 11.22
N ILE A 67 -11.65 3.34 10.10
CA ILE A 67 -12.80 2.58 9.60
C ILE A 67 -13.16 1.46 10.57
N TRP A 68 -12.17 0.74 11.10
CA TRP A 68 -12.42 -0.34 12.07
C TRP A 68 -13.14 0.21 13.31
N PHE A 69 -12.68 1.33 13.87
CA PHE A 69 -13.35 1.98 14.99
C PHE A 69 -14.76 2.46 14.62
N ALA A 70 -14.97 2.97 13.41
CA ALA A 70 -16.29 3.40 12.96
C ALA A 70 -17.29 2.25 12.83
N THR A 71 -16.84 1.04 12.47
CA THR A 71 -17.71 -0.13 12.30
C THR A 71 -17.84 -1.00 13.56
N HIS A 72 -16.98 -0.82 14.56
CA HIS A 72 -16.97 -1.59 15.82
C HIS A 72 -17.31 -0.72 17.04
N LYS A 73 -17.96 0.43 16.83
CA LYS A 73 -18.32 1.39 17.90
C LYS A 73 -19.26 0.82 18.96
N ASP A 74 -20.01 -0.22 18.61
CA ASP A 74 -21.04 -0.86 19.45
C ASP A 74 -20.68 -2.29 19.86
N GLN A 75 -19.43 -2.73 19.61
CA GLN A 75 -18.85 -3.95 20.21
C GLN A 75 -18.11 -3.61 21.49
#